data_AF-A0A9P8UVA1-F1
#
_entry.id   AF-A0A9P8UVA1-F1
#
_cell.length_a   1.000
_cell.length_b   1.000
_cell.length_c   1.000
_cell.angle_alpha   90.00
_cell.angle_beta   90.00
_cell.angle_gamma   90.00
#
_symmetry.space_group_name_H-M   'P 1'
#
loop_
_entity.id
_entity.type
_entity.pdbx_description
1 polymer ?
#
loop_
_entity_poly.entity_id
_entity_poly.type
_entity_poly.pdbx_seq_one_letter_code
_entity_poly.pdbx_strand_id
1 'polypeptide(L)'
;DSRGRETIARVTGGMKVKSDRDESSLYAAMISAQDAAARCKEHGINALHIKIRGTGSKTPGPGGQAALRALARAGIKIGRIEDVTTIPSDSTRRKGGRRGRRC
;
A
#
# COMPACT_ATOMS: atom_id res chain seq x y z
N ASP A 1 1.96 -12.85 10.36
CA ASP A 1 3.28 -13.40 10.75
C ASP A 1 4.35 -13.14 9.67
N SER A 2 5.63 -13.16 10.04
CA SER A 2 6.82 -13.03 9.17
C SER A 2 6.78 -13.90 7.90
N ARG A 3 6.09 -15.04 7.96
CA ARG A 3 5.84 -15.96 6.84
C ARG A 3 4.75 -15.51 5.87
N GLY A 4 3.98 -14.46 6.20
CA GLY A 4 2.90 -13.91 5.37
C GLY A 4 1.63 -14.78 5.25
N ARG A 5 1.51 -15.85 6.04
CA ARG A 5 0.36 -16.78 5.98
C ARG A 5 -0.90 -16.24 6.67
N GLU A 6 -0.72 -15.46 7.73
CA GLU A 6 -1.80 -14.92 8.54
C GLU A 6 -1.87 -13.39 8.40
N THR A 7 -3.09 -12.89 8.18
CA THR A 7 -3.37 -11.46 8.01
C THR A 7 -3.99 -10.92 9.29
N ILE A 8 -3.31 -9.95 9.91
CA ILE A 8 -3.72 -9.39 11.21
C ILE A 8 -4.66 -8.20 11.01
N ALA A 9 -4.32 -7.32 10.07
CA ALA A 9 -5.16 -6.20 9.70
C ALA A 9 -5.09 -5.97 8.20
N ARG A 10 -6.24 -5.64 7.60
CA ARG A 10 -6.36 -5.17 6.22
C ARG A 10 -7.31 -3.99 6.18
N VAL A 11 -6.79 -2.84 5.77
CA VAL A 11 -7.54 -1.59 5.63
C VAL A 11 -7.22 -0.98 4.27
N THR A 12 -8.23 -0.50 3.55
CA THR A 12 -8.06 0.15 2.24
C THR A 12 -8.60 1.58 2.27
N GLY A 13 -8.13 2.42 1.34
CA GLY A 13 -8.58 3.81 1.22
C GLY A 13 -10.10 3.93 1.10
N GLY A 14 -10.73 3.10 0.27
CA GLY A 14 -12.19 3.06 0.08
C GLY A 14 -13.01 2.69 1.33
N MET A 15 -12.40 2.08 2.36
CA MET A 15 -13.09 1.88 3.64
C MET A 15 -13.22 3.19 4.45
N LYS A 16 -12.43 4.21 4.13
CA LYS A 16 -12.34 5.46 4.88
C LYS A 16 -12.92 6.66 4.14
N VAL A 17 -13.10 6.57 2.82
CA VAL A 17 -13.71 7.62 2.01
C VAL A 17 -14.99 7.12 1.35
N LYS A 18 -15.96 8.02 1.14
CA LYS A 18 -17.24 7.70 0.50
C LYS A 18 -17.21 7.83 -1.03
N SER A 19 -16.19 8.47 -1.57
CA SER A 19 -16.06 8.82 -2.98
C SER A 19 -14.92 8.03 -3.61
N ASP A 20 -15.22 7.32 -4.71
CA ASP A 20 -14.27 6.45 -5.41
C ASP A 20 -13.04 7.23 -5.91
N ARG A 21 -13.22 8.51 -6.24
CA ARG A 21 -12.13 9.38 -6.72
C ARG A 21 -11.07 9.62 -5.64
N ASP A 22 -11.52 9.65 -4.38
CA ASP A 22 -10.69 9.99 -3.23
C ASP A 22 -9.98 8.77 -2.64
N GLU A 23 -10.26 7.55 -3.13
CA GLU A 23 -9.62 6.32 -2.62
C GLU A 23 -8.11 6.33 -2.80
N SER A 24 -7.64 6.95 -3.88
CA SER A 24 -6.21 7.07 -4.21
C SER A 24 -5.54 8.30 -3.57
N SER A 25 -6.31 9.12 -2.84
CA SER A 25 -5.83 10.33 -2.19
C SER A 25 -4.82 10.02 -1.07
N LEU A 26 -3.86 10.93 -0.88
CA LEU A 26 -2.91 10.88 0.23
C LEU A 26 -3.61 10.84 1.59
N TYR A 27 -4.72 11.56 1.72
CA TYR A 27 -5.51 11.64 2.95
C TYR A 27 -6.10 10.28 3.32
N ALA A 28 -6.72 9.59 2.36
CA ALA A 28 -7.29 8.27 2.55
C ALA A 28 -6.22 7.23 2.95
N ALA A 29 -5.04 7.30 2.35
CA ALA A 29 -3.90 6.43 2.67
C ALA A 29 -3.42 6.63 4.11
N MET A 30 -3.32 7.87 4.58
CA MET A 30 -2.88 8.19 5.94
C MET A 30 -3.84 7.64 7.00
N ILE A 31 -5.14 7.88 6.85
CA ILE A 31 -6.16 7.41 7.81
C ILE A 31 -6.20 5.88 7.84
N SER A 32 -6.11 5.24 6.67
CA SER A 32 -6.09 3.79 6.57
C SER A 32 -4.88 3.18 7.28
N ALA A 33 -3.71 3.81 7.13
CA ALA A 33 -2.48 3.38 7.80
C ALA A 33 -2.53 3.57 9.33
N GLN A 34 -3.17 4.63 9.81
CA GLN A 34 -3.37 4.86 11.25
C GLN A 34 -4.28 3.80 11.89
N ASP A 35 -5.40 3.46 11.24
CA ASP A 35 -6.31 2.39 11.73
C ASP A 35 -5.60 1.02 11.72
N ALA A 36 -4.87 0.70 10.65
CA ALA A 36 -4.08 -0.52 10.59
C ALA A 36 -3.01 -0.57 11.71
N ALA A 37 -2.36 0.57 12.00
CA ALA A 37 -1.39 0.66 13.09
C ALA A 37 -2.02 0.46 14.48
N ALA A 38 -3.22 1.01 14.71
CA ALA A 38 -3.94 0.82 15.96
C ALA A 38 -4.26 -0.66 16.22
N ARG A 39 -4.82 -1.36 15.23
CA ARG A 39 -5.09 -2.80 15.32
C ARG A 39 -3.83 -3.62 15.54
N CYS A 40 -2.73 -3.28 14.85
CA CYS A 40 -1.45 -3.95 15.08
C CYS A 40 -0.92 -3.77 16.51
N LYS A 41 -1.16 -2.62 17.14
CA LYS A 41 -0.78 -2.37 18.54
C LYS A 41 -1.63 -3.16 19.53
N GLU A 42 -2.93 -3.30 19.27
CA GLU A 42 -3.82 -4.15 20.09
C GLU A 42 -3.34 -5.60 20.13
N HIS A 43 -2.78 -6.08 19.01
CA HIS A 43 -2.18 -7.41 18.90
C HIS A 43 -0.72 -7.49 19.38
N GLY A 44 -0.14 -6.41 19.92
CA GLY A 44 1.21 -6.40 20.51
C GLY A 44 2.37 -6.33 19.50
N ILE A 45 2.13 -5.87 18.27
CA ILE A 45 3.16 -5.82 17.23
C ILE A 45 3.89 -4.48 17.26
N ASN A 46 5.17 -4.53 17.63
CA ASN A 46 6.00 -3.32 17.81
C ASN A 46 6.90 -3.00 16.60
N ALA A 47 7.14 -3.96 15.71
CA ALA A 47 8.01 -3.80 14.55
C ALA A 47 7.41 -4.43 13.29
N LEU A 48 7.56 -3.76 12.14
CA LEU A 48 7.06 -4.22 10.84
C LEU A 48 8.15 -4.16 9.76
N HIS A 49 8.15 -5.18 8.89
CA HIS A 49 8.85 -5.14 7.61
C HIS A 49 7.88 -4.65 6.54
N ILE A 50 8.29 -3.63 5.77
CA ILE A 50 7.44 -2.94 4.82
C ILE A 50 7.78 -3.43 3.42
N LYS A 51 6.77 -3.96 2.73
CA LYS A 51 6.84 -4.38 1.35
C LYS A 51 5.93 -3.49 0.51
N ILE A 52 6.50 -2.65 -0.33
CA ILE A 52 5.76 -1.73 -1.19
C ILE A 52 5.56 -2.41 -2.55
N ARG A 53 4.34 -2.35 -3.10
CA ARG A 53 4.03 -2.92 -4.42
C ARG A 53 3.30 -1.89 -5.28
N GLY A 54 3.86 -1.59 -6.44
CA GLY A 54 3.17 -0.90 -7.54
C GLY A 54 2.40 -1.88 -8.44
N THR A 55 1.31 -1.41 -9.06
CA THR A 55 0.53 -2.18 -10.05
C THR A 55 0.85 -1.68 -11.47
N GLY A 56 1.56 -2.48 -12.25
CA GLY A 56 1.80 -2.26 -13.69
C GLY A 56 2.73 -1.10 -14.07
N SER A 57 2.83 -0.04 -13.25
CA SER A 57 3.86 0.99 -13.32
C SER A 57 5.04 0.61 -12.42
N LYS A 58 6.27 0.93 -12.85
CA LYS A 58 7.49 0.68 -12.08
C LYS A 58 7.56 1.49 -10.79
N THR A 59 6.71 2.52 -10.64
CA THR A 59 6.72 3.40 -9.48
C THR A 59 5.50 3.18 -8.60
N PRO A 60 5.67 2.99 -7.28
CA PRO A 60 4.55 2.97 -6.36
C PRO A 60 3.86 4.34 -6.35
N GLY A 61 2.53 4.32 -6.28
CA GLY A 61 1.72 5.54 -6.29
C GLY A 61 1.97 6.44 -5.06
N PRO A 62 1.53 7.71 -5.11
CA PRO A 62 1.81 8.70 -4.08
C PRO A 62 1.29 8.30 -2.68
N GLY A 63 0.20 7.51 -2.62
CA GLY A 63 -0.34 6.98 -1.37
C GLY A 63 0.59 6.02 -0.62
N GLY A 64 1.52 5.33 -1.31
CA GLY A 64 2.45 4.39 -0.67
C GLY A 64 3.43 5.08 0.28
N GLN A 65 3.99 6.22 -0.13
CA GLN A 65 4.89 7.02 0.71
C GLN A 65 4.15 7.70 1.87
N ALA A 66 2.90 8.12 1.66
CA ALA A 66 2.08 8.68 2.74
C ALA A 66 1.74 7.65 3.82
N ALA A 67 1.39 6.43 3.42
CA ALA A 67 1.15 5.33 4.35
C ALA A 67 2.41 4.99 5.17
N LEU A 68 3.58 4.93 4.53
CA LEU A 68 4.88 4.73 5.20
C LEU A 68 5.13 5.78 6.28
N ARG A 69 4.93 7.06 5.94
CA ARG A 69 5.09 8.18 6.89
C ARG A 69 4.09 8.11 8.05
N ALA A 70 2.85 7.70 7.78
CA ALA A 70 1.83 7.55 8.81
C ALA A 70 2.17 6.41 9.80
N LEU A 71 2.70 5.28 9.30
CA LEU A 71 3.16 4.17 10.15
C LEU A 71 4.36 4.57 11.02
N ALA A 72 5.31 5.34 10.48
CA ALA A 72 6.42 5.88 11.24
C ALA A 72 5.94 6.81 12.38
N ARG A 73 4.97 7.69 12.09
CA ARG A 73 4.35 8.58 13.09
C ARG A 73 3.54 7.83 14.13
N ALA A 74 2.95 6.69 13.78
CA ALA A 74 2.22 5.85 14.71
C ALA A 74 3.15 5.15 15.72
N GLY A 75 4.47 5.29 15.62
CA GLY A 75 5.43 4.77 16.60
C GLY A 75 5.75 3.28 16.42
N ILE A 76 5.45 2.71 15.25
CA ILE A 76 5.87 1.34 14.91
C ILE A 76 7.31 1.39 14.42
N LYS A 77 8.17 0.51 14.94
CA LYS A 77 9.56 0.40 14.47
C LYS A 77 9.59 -0.18 13.07
N ILE A 78 10.12 0.59 12.13
CA ILE A 78 10.27 0.15 10.73
C ILE A 78 11.59 -0.61 10.64
N GLY A 79 11.52 -1.87 10.25
CA GLY A 79 12.71 -2.70 10.03
C GLY A 79 13.28 -2.51 8.64
N ARG A 80 12.83 -3.34 7.70
CA ARG A 80 13.30 -3.37 6.31
C ARG A 80 12.24 -2.82 5.38
N ILE A 81 12.66 -2.02 4.40
CA ILE A 81 11.79 -1.51 3.34
C ILE A 81 12.25 -2.16 2.03
N GLU A 82 11.35 -2.89 1.37
CA GLU A 82 11.61 -3.54 0.09
C GLU A 82 10.53 -3.13 -0.93
N ASP A 83 10.96 -2.77 -2.14
CA ASP A 83 10.06 -2.66 -3.29
C ASP A 83 9.90 -4.04 -3.94
N VAL A 84 8.70 -4.59 -3.85
CA VAL A 84 8.32 -5.91 -4.40
C VAL A 84 7.39 -5.75 -5.60
N THR A 85 7.50 -4.63 -6.33
CA THR A 85 6.82 -4.45 -7.62
C THR A 85 7.25 -5.55 -8.58
N THR A 86 6.28 -6.33 -9.06
CA THR A 86 6.53 -7.47 -9.94
C THR A 86 7.05 -6.98 -11.30
N ILE A 87 8.30 -7.28 -11.61
CA ILE A 87 8.91 -7.02 -12.92
C ILE A 87 8.86 -8.33 -13.71
N PRO A 88 8.01 -8.44 -14.75
CA PRO A 88 7.95 -9.64 -15.55
C PRO A 88 9.13 -9.72 -16.53
N SER A 89 9.69 -10.91 -16.72
CA SER A 89 10.77 -11.17 -17.69
C SER A 89 10.30 -10.96 -19.14
N ASP A 90 9.04 -11.31 -19.43
CA ASP A 90 8.30 -10.96 -20.63
C ASP A 90 6.85 -10.58 -20.26
N SER A 91 6.24 -9.62 -20.95
CA SER A 91 4.97 -9.01 -20.55
C SER A 91 3.83 -9.34 -21.50
N THR A 92 2.63 -9.53 -20.95
CA THR A 92 1.41 -9.65 -21.76
C THR A 92 1.04 -8.30 -22.38
N ARG A 93 0.25 -8.35 -23.46
CA ARG A 93 -0.21 -7.15 -24.18
C ARG A 93 -0.89 -6.15 -23.23
N ARG A 94 -0.34 -4.94 -23.14
CA ARG A 94 -0.90 -3.86 -22.30
C ARG A 94 -2.28 -3.41 -22.79
N LYS A 95 -3.12 -2.96 -21.85
CA LYS A 95 -4.42 -2.33 -22.14
C LYS A 95 -4.22 -1.06 -22.99
N GLY A 96 -5.13 -0.79 -23.93
CA GLY A 96 -5.06 0.38 -24.83
C GLY A 96 -4.95 0.03 -26.32
N GLY A 97 -4.84 -1.26 -26.69
CA GLY A 97 -4.75 -1.67 -28.08
C GLY A 97 -3.51 -1.13 -28.79
N ARG A 98 -3.49 -1.15 -30.14
CA ARG A 98 -2.32 -0.69 -30.92
C ARG A 98 -2.12 0.83 -30.85
N ARG A 99 -3.20 1.59 -30.74
CA ARG A 99 -3.18 3.07 -30.75
C ARG A 99 -3.10 3.69 -29.34
N GLY A 100 -3.06 2.86 -28.30
CA GLY A 100 -3.07 3.32 -26.92
C GLY A 100 -4.40 3.96 -26.50
N ARG A 101 -4.40 4.48 -25.27
CA ARG A 101 -5.51 5.25 -24.73
C ARG A 101 -5.48 6.64 -25.37
N ARG A 102 -6.42 6.91 -26.27
CA ARG A 102 -6.70 8.23 -26.83
C ARG A 102 -7.84 8.79 -25.99
N CYS A 103 -7.56 9.92 -25.35
CA CYS A 103 -8.29 10.48 -24.20
C CYS A 103 -9.81 10.38 -24.31
#